data_AF-A0A2M8FEV9-F1
#
_entry.id   AF-A0A2M8FEV9-F1
#
_cell.length_a   1.000
_cell.length_b   1.000
_cell.length_c   1.000
_cell.angle_alpha   90.00
_cell.angle_beta   90.00
_cell.angle_gamma   90.00
#
_symmetry.space_group_name_H-M   'P 1'
#
loop_
_entity.id
_entity.type
_entity.pdbx_description
1 polymer ?
#
loop_
_entity_poly.entity_id
_entity_poly.type
_entity_poly.pdbx_seq_one_letter_code
_entity_poly.pdbx_strand_id
1 'polypeptide(L)'
;MSETTMPATEVETITTERELASYELAYHVLPTVAEGEVTGVSDELKKLITTAGGEMFDEEDAKRFELAYEIDKHLEGKYRKFTSAYFGWIRFRLEPVKLDALTKSFDENKQLLRYLLVRLTKVEENAPFRFHEALVDTNVRVIDTDADPVSGDEEMVSEAEVVDEVEVPDTDVVEEEKV
;
A
#
# COMPACT_ATOMS: atom_id res chain seq x y z
N MET A 1 14.40 -22.73 71.47
CA MET A 1 13.27 -22.82 70.53
C MET A 1 13.44 -21.67 69.57
N SER A 2 14.11 -21.91 68.45
CA SER A 2 14.41 -20.89 67.45
C SER A 2 13.72 -21.35 66.17
N GLU A 3 12.59 -20.72 65.86
CA GLU A 3 11.80 -21.02 64.67
C GLU A 3 12.55 -20.49 63.44
N THR A 4 13.01 -21.41 62.60
CA THR A 4 13.54 -21.10 61.28
C THR A 4 12.36 -20.71 60.39
N THR A 5 12.13 -19.41 60.21
CA THR A 5 11.27 -18.88 59.15
C THR A 5 11.92 -19.19 57.81
N MET A 6 11.32 -20.12 57.06
CA MET A 6 11.62 -20.33 55.65
C MET A 6 11.11 -19.11 54.85
N PRO A 7 11.90 -18.52 53.93
CA PRO A 7 11.37 -17.53 53.03
C PRO A 7 10.38 -18.24 52.08
N ALA A 8 9.19 -17.67 51.98
CA ALA A 8 8.19 -18.05 51.00
C ALA A 8 8.81 -18.02 49.61
N THR A 9 8.73 -19.15 48.90
CA THR A 9 8.89 -19.23 47.45
C THR A 9 8.13 -18.07 46.81
N GLU A 10 8.86 -17.13 46.21
CA GLU A 10 8.29 -16.25 45.21
C GLU A 10 7.69 -17.14 44.13
N VAL A 11 6.37 -17.19 44.09
CA VAL A 11 5.66 -17.63 42.90
C VAL A 11 5.99 -16.59 41.85
N GLU A 12 6.95 -16.89 40.97
CA GLU A 12 7.03 -16.21 39.70
C GLU A 12 5.63 -16.32 39.07
N THR A 13 4.90 -15.22 39.11
CA THR A 13 3.71 -15.05 38.30
C THR A 13 4.20 -15.20 36.87
N ILE A 14 3.99 -16.39 36.29
CA ILE A 14 3.95 -16.55 34.85
C ILE A 14 2.71 -15.77 34.41
N THR A 15 2.84 -14.45 34.37
CA THR A 15 2.07 -13.64 33.46
C THR A 15 2.50 -14.19 32.11
N THR A 16 1.68 -15.06 31.53
CA THR A 16 1.67 -15.23 30.09
C THR A 16 1.40 -13.82 29.56
N GLU A 17 2.46 -13.03 29.37
CA GLU A 17 2.41 -11.83 28.58
C GLU A 17 1.89 -12.34 27.24
N ARG A 18 0.60 -12.08 26.98
CA ARG A 18 0.02 -12.32 25.67
C ARG A 18 0.82 -11.39 24.77
N GLU A 19 1.87 -11.90 24.15
CA GLU A 19 2.70 -11.13 23.23
C GLU A 19 1.82 -10.72 22.06
N LEU A 20 1.19 -9.55 22.18
CA LEU A 20 0.42 -8.94 21.13
C LEU A 20 1.41 -8.52 20.06
N ALA A 21 1.21 -9.04 18.85
CA ALA A 21 1.96 -8.61 17.68
C ALA A 21 1.13 -7.59 16.91
N SER A 22 1.81 -6.62 16.31
CA SER A 22 1.19 -5.58 15.49
C SER A 22 1.11 -6.05 14.04
N TYR A 23 -0.03 -5.81 13.42
CA TYR A 23 -0.33 -6.16 12.05
C TYR A 23 -0.96 -4.98 11.32
N GLU A 24 -0.75 -4.95 10.01
CA GLU A 24 -1.42 -4.07 9.07
C GLU A 24 -2.23 -4.95 8.10
N LEU A 25 -3.51 -4.63 7.97
CA LEU A 25 -4.39 -5.18 6.95
C LEU A 25 -4.61 -4.11 5.89
N ALA A 26 -3.95 -4.25 4.75
CA ALA A 26 -4.20 -3.45 3.57
C ALA A 26 -5.24 -4.17 2.69
N TYR A 27 -6.26 -3.46 2.23
CA TYR A 27 -7.38 -4.09 1.53
C TYR A 27 -7.86 -3.27 0.34
N HIS A 28 -8.35 -3.98 -0.67
CA HIS A 28 -9.03 -3.44 -1.83
C HIS A 28 -10.49 -3.87 -1.78
N VAL A 29 -11.41 -2.92 -1.69
CA VAL A 29 -12.86 -3.16 -1.81
C VAL A 29 -13.24 -3.12 -3.29
N LEU A 30 -14.17 -4.00 -3.67
CA LEU A 30 -14.72 -4.04 -5.03
C LEU A 30 -15.33 -2.70 -5.43
N PRO A 31 -15.09 -2.22 -6.66
CA PRO A 31 -15.65 -0.96 -7.15
C PRO A 31 -17.17 -1.03 -7.38
N THR A 32 -17.77 -2.23 -7.29
CA THR A 32 -19.22 -2.44 -7.39
C THR A 32 -19.98 -2.01 -6.14
N VAL A 33 -19.27 -1.85 -5.02
CA VAL A 33 -19.86 -1.32 -3.79
C VAL A 33 -20.12 0.18 -4.00
N ALA A 34 -21.31 0.65 -3.65
CA ALA A 34 -21.64 2.06 -3.75
C ALA A 34 -20.73 2.88 -2.82
N GLU A 35 -20.31 4.06 -3.25
CA GLU A 35 -19.34 4.89 -2.50
C GLU A 35 -19.79 5.16 -1.05
N GLY A 36 -21.08 5.39 -0.82
CA GLY A 36 -21.66 5.57 0.51
C GLY A 36 -21.68 4.31 1.39
N GLU A 37 -21.45 3.13 0.82
CA GLU A 37 -21.44 1.84 1.53
C GLU A 37 -20.02 1.32 1.79
N VAL A 38 -19.00 1.93 1.18
CA VAL A 38 -17.59 1.51 1.32
C VAL A 38 -17.12 1.59 2.78
N THR A 39 -17.52 2.65 3.50
CA THR A 39 -17.24 2.79 4.93
C THR A 39 -17.88 1.65 5.74
N GLY A 40 -19.07 1.19 5.36
CA GLY A 40 -19.72 0.03 5.97
C GLY A 40 -18.89 -1.25 5.85
N VAL A 41 -18.27 -1.49 4.69
CA VAL A 41 -17.35 -2.63 4.50
C VAL A 41 -16.14 -2.49 5.41
N SER A 42 -15.55 -1.29 5.51
CA SER A 42 -14.42 -1.06 6.42
C SER A 42 -14.80 -1.30 7.88
N ASP A 43 -16.01 -0.90 8.30
CA ASP A 43 -16.53 -1.11 9.65
C ASP A 43 -16.78 -2.60 9.94
N GLU A 44 -17.20 -3.38 8.94
CA GLU A 44 -17.31 -4.84 9.06
C GLU A 44 -15.93 -5.48 9.32
N LEU A 45 -14.88 -5.04 8.63
CA LEU A 45 -13.51 -5.53 8.90
C LEU A 45 -13.05 -5.16 10.30
N LYS A 46 -13.31 -3.92 10.75
CA LYS A 46 -13.02 -3.47 12.13
C LYS A 46 -13.75 -4.33 13.16
N LYS A 47 -15.02 -4.69 12.90
CA LYS A 47 -15.81 -5.60 13.76
C LYS A 47 -15.23 -7.01 13.82
N LEU A 48 -14.74 -7.55 12.71
CA LEU A 48 -14.07 -8.85 12.69
C LEU A 48 -12.80 -8.84 13.55
N ILE A 49 -11.97 -7.79 13.42
CA ILE A 49 -10.74 -7.61 14.20
C ILE A 49 -11.07 -7.52 15.70
N THR A 50 -12.03 -6.68 16.08
CA THR A 50 -12.42 -6.48 17.49
C THR A 50 -13.08 -7.73 18.09
N THR A 51 -13.86 -8.47 17.30
CA THR A 51 -14.46 -9.75 17.73
C THR A 51 -13.39 -10.83 17.98
N ALA A 52 -12.31 -10.84 17.21
CA ALA A 52 -11.15 -11.69 17.48
C ALA A 52 -10.36 -11.25 18.74
N GLY A 53 -10.69 -10.11 19.33
CA GLY A 53 -10.00 -9.51 20.47
C GLY A 53 -8.75 -8.72 20.07
N GLY A 54 -8.74 -8.18 18.85
CA GLY A 54 -7.70 -7.27 18.38
C GLY A 54 -7.96 -5.83 18.81
N GLU A 55 -6.89 -5.10 19.08
CA GLU A 55 -6.91 -3.68 19.45
C GLU A 55 -6.43 -2.83 18.27
N MET A 56 -7.33 -2.03 17.69
CA MET A 56 -6.98 -1.13 16.59
C MET A 56 -6.34 0.15 17.13
N PHE A 57 -5.36 0.68 16.41
CA PHE A 57 -4.67 1.92 16.83
C PHE A 57 -4.51 2.96 15.72
N ASP A 58 -4.55 2.55 14.45
CA ASP A 58 -4.47 3.48 13.32
C ASP A 58 -5.18 2.89 12.10
N GLU A 59 -5.66 3.75 11.22
CA GLU A 59 -6.37 3.37 10.01
C GLU A 59 -6.31 4.46 8.94
N GLU A 60 -6.50 4.06 7.70
CA GLU A 60 -6.73 4.96 6.57
C GLU A 60 -8.01 4.54 5.84
N ASP A 61 -8.92 5.49 5.70
CA ASP A 61 -10.21 5.27 5.04
C ASP A 61 -10.04 4.86 3.58
N ALA A 62 -10.95 4.00 3.13
CA ALA A 62 -10.88 3.48 1.78
C ALA A 62 -11.35 4.52 0.75
N LYS A 63 -10.46 4.96 -0.15
CA LYS A 63 -10.83 5.85 -1.26
C LYS A 63 -10.59 5.18 -2.60
N ARG A 64 -11.33 5.65 -3.61
CA ARG A 64 -11.27 5.11 -4.96
C ARG A 64 -9.94 5.47 -5.61
N PHE A 65 -9.31 4.50 -6.26
CA PHE A 65 -8.16 4.73 -7.13
C PHE A 65 -8.13 3.73 -8.30
N GLU A 66 -7.35 4.05 -9.33
CA GLU A 66 -7.15 3.19 -10.49
C GLU A 66 -6.03 2.18 -10.23
N LEU A 67 -6.28 0.93 -10.58
CA LEU A 67 -5.31 -0.16 -10.45
C LEU A 67 -4.31 -0.09 -11.61
N ALA A 68 -3.05 -0.45 -11.36
CA ALA A 68 -2.02 -0.51 -12.39
C ALA A 68 -2.30 -1.56 -13.49
N TYR A 69 -3.12 -2.57 -13.19
CA TYR A 69 -3.52 -3.62 -14.13
C TYR A 69 -4.90 -4.17 -13.75
N GLU A 70 -5.56 -4.83 -14.72
CA GLU A 70 -6.87 -5.43 -14.49
C GLU A 70 -6.75 -6.67 -13.59
N ILE A 71 -7.61 -6.76 -12.57
CA ILE A 71 -7.71 -7.94 -11.70
C ILE A 71 -8.97 -8.73 -12.06
N ASP A 72 -8.78 -10.00 -12.42
CA ASP A 72 -9.88 -10.94 -12.65
C ASP A 72 -10.32 -11.56 -11.31
N LYS A 73 -11.60 -11.43 -10.99
CA LYS A 73 -12.20 -12.08 -9.81
C LYS A 73 -13.46 -12.84 -10.18
N HIS A 74 -13.57 -14.06 -9.66
CA HIS A 74 -14.77 -14.88 -9.81
C HIS A 74 -15.89 -14.38 -8.88
N LEU A 75 -16.98 -13.89 -9.46
CA LEU A 75 -18.12 -13.35 -8.74
C LEU A 75 -19.42 -13.85 -9.39
N GLU A 76 -20.33 -14.40 -8.60
CA GLU A 76 -21.66 -14.86 -9.06
C GLU A 76 -21.60 -15.84 -10.25
N GLY A 77 -20.61 -16.73 -10.26
CA GLY A 77 -20.48 -17.76 -11.30
C GLY A 77 -19.87 -17.29 -12.62
N LYS A 78 -19.31 -16.06 -12.66
CA LYS A 78 -18.56 -15.55 -13.81
C LYS A 78 -17.29 -14.84 -13.36
N TYR A 79 -16.28 -14.84 -14.22
CA TYR A 79 -15.11 -13.98 -14.03
C TYR A 79 -15.45 -12.56 -14.46
N ARG A 80 -15.19 -11.59 -13.58
CA ARG A 80 -15.29 -10.16 -13.86
C ARG A 80 -13.93 -9.51 -13.73
N LYS A 81 -13.63 -8.60 -14.64
CA LYS A 81 -12.40 -7.82 -14.66
C LYS A 81 -12.62 -6.48 -13.95
N PHE A 82 -11.66 -6.05 -13.15
CA PHE A 82 -11.72 -4.79 -12.43
C PHE A 82 -10.46 -3.96 -12.69
N THR A 83 -10.63 -2.69 -13.07
CA THR A 83 -9.55 -1.73 -13.34
C THR A 83 -9.40 -0.67 -12.24
N SER A 84 -10.35 -0.59 -11.31
CA SER A 84 -10.34 0.33 -10.18
C SER A 84 -10.79 -0.38 -8.91
N ALA A 85 -10.42 0.13 -7.75
CA ALA A 85 -10.87 -0.37 -6.45
C ALA A 85 -10.90 0.78 -5.42
N TYR A 86 -11.48 0.52 -4.24
CA TYR A 86 -11.26 1.38 -3.09
C TYR A 86 -10.16 0.78 -2.23
N PHE A 87 -9.09 1.53 -1.97
CA PHE A 87 -7.97 1.06 -1.15
C PHE A 87 -7.99 1.73 0.20
N GLY A 88 -7.77 0.93 1.25
CA GLY A 88 -7.55 1.42 2.61
C GLY A 88 -6.74 0.42 3.41
N TRP A 89 -6.39 0.78 4.63
CA TRP A 89 -5.71 -0.13 5.54
C TRP A 89 -6.12 0.10 7.00
N ILE A 90 -5.98 -0.95 7.81
CA ILE A 90 -6.25 -0.93 9.26
C ILE A 90 -5.06 -1.54 9.98
N ARG A 91 -4.56 -0.86 11.01
CA ARG A 91 -3.50 -1.35 11.89
C ARG A 91 -4.04 -1.73 13.25
N PHE A 92 -3.66 -2.91 13.70
CA PHE A 92 -4.16 -3.48 14.94
C PHE A 92 -3.14 -4.39 15.60
N ARG A 93 -3.32 -4.63 16.89
CA ARG A 93 -2.57 -5.60 17.67
C ARG A 93 -3.43 -6.83 17.94
N LEU A 94 -2.88 -8.01 17.74
CA LEU A 94 -3.57 -9.26 17.96
C LEU A 94 -2.61 -10.33 18.49
N GLU A 95 -3.16 -11.23 19.28
CA GLU A 95 -2.47 -12.46 19.68
C GLU A 95 -2.23 -13.35 18.44
N PRO A 96 -0.98 -13.77 18.15
CA PRO A 96 -0.64 -14.52 16.93
C PRO A 96 -1.46 -15.79 16.73
N VAL A 97 -1.88 -16.45 17.83
CA VAL A 97 -2.68 -17.68 17.80
C VAL A 97 -4.04 -17.48 17.12
N LYS A 98 -4.59 -16.26 17.17
CA LYS A 98 -5.92 -15.94 16.62
C LYS A 98 -5.88 -15.49 15.15
N LEU A 99 -4.69 -15.26 14.61
CA LEU A 99 -4.51 -14.68 13.28
C LEU A 99 -5.03 -15.57 12.16
N ASP A 100 -4.84 -16.90 12.27
CA ASP A 100 -5.32 -17.86 11.26
C ASP A 100 -6.86 -17.86 11.14
N ALA A 101 -7.55 -17.81 12.29
CA ALA A 101 -9.01 -17.72 12.32
C ALA A 101 -9.52 -16.39 11.72
N LEU A 102 -8.83 -15.29 12.04
CA LEU A 102 -9.17 -13.98 11.48
C LEU A 102 -8.95 -13.92 9.96
N THR A 103 -7.85 -14.49 9.47
CA THR A 103 -7.51 -14.53 8.03
C THR A 103 -8.60 -15.25 7.24
N LYS A 104 -9.09 -16.38 7.74
CA LYS A 104 -10.22 -17.12 7.14
C LYS A 104 -11.49 -16.26 7.07
N SER A 105 -11.78 -15.47 8.10
CA SER A 105 -12.95 -14.58 8.08
C SER A 105 -12.84 -13.46 7.02
N PHE A 106 -11.62 -13.01 6.71
CA PHE A 106 -11.40 -12.06 5.61
C PHE A 106 -11.52 -12.70 4.23
N ASP A 107 -11.07 -13.95 4.07
CA ASP A 107 -11.21 -14.71 2.82
C ASP A 107 -12.68 -14.94 2.44
N GLU A 108 -13.55 -15.11 3.43
CA GLU A 108 -14.98 -15.29 3.23
C GLU A 108 -15.70 -14.01 2.77
N ASN A 109 -15.08 -12.84 2.96
CA ASN A 109 -15.69 -11.56 2.60
C ASN A 109 -15.67 -11.36 1.07
N LYS A 110 -16.85 -11.47 0.46
CA LYS A 110 -17.02 -11.34 -1.00
C LYS A 110 -16.80 -9.92 -1.52
N GLN A 111 -16.90 -8.90 -0.68
CA GLN A 111 -16.74 -7.50 -1.06
C GLN A 111 -15.27 -7.09 -1.23
N LEU A 112 -14.32 -7.87 -0.73
CA LEU A 112 -12.89 -7.61 -0.87
C LEU A 112 -12.34 -8.15 -2.19
N LEU A 113 -11.81 -7.30 -3.06
CA LEU A 113 -11.11 -7.74 -4.28
C LEU A 113 -9.83 -8.51 -3.92
N ARG A 114 -9.02 -7.96 -3.03
CA ARG A 114 -7.76 -8.53 -2.52
C ARG A 114 -7.42 -7.85 -1.20
N TYR A 115 -6.74 -8.56 -0.31
CA TYR A 115 -6.11 -7.96 0.86
C TYR A 115 -4.68 -8.48 1.03
N LEU A 116 -3.90 -7.77 1.82
CA LEU A 116 -2.55 -8.14 2.23
C LEU A 116 -2.46 -7.93 3.73
N LEU A 117 -1.99 -8.94 4.44
CA LEU A 117 -1.75 -8.85 5.88
C LEU A 117 -0.24 -8.89 6.12
N VAL A 118 0.27 -7.85 6.79
CA VAL A 118 1.70 -7.64 7.05
C VAL A 118 1.93 -7.53 8.55
N ARG A 119 2.97 -8.18 9.06
CA ARG A 119 3.41 -7.98 10.45
C ARG A 119 4.27 -6.72 10.52
N LEU A 120 3.93 -5.81 11.42
CA LEU A 120 4.65 -4.55 11.61
C LEU A 120 5.79 -4.71 12.61
N THR A 121 6.84 -3.94 12.38
CA THR A 121 7.89 -3.64 13.35
C THR A 121 7.54 -2.39 14.15
N LYS A 122 8.23 -2.20 15.29
CA LYS A 122 8.03 -1.01 16.14
C LYS A 122 8.33 0.32 15.42
N VAL A 123 9.17 0.30 14.38
CA VAL A 123 9.49 1.51 13.60
C VAL A 123 8.30 1.87 12.71
N GLU A 124 7.76 0.88 12.00
CA GLU A 124 6.64 1.08 11.07
C GLU A 124 5.35 1.46 11.81
N GLU A 125 5.15 0.98 13.04
CA GLU A 125 4.02 1.41 13.89
C GLU A 125 3.98 2.91 14.13
N ASN A 126 5.15 3.55 14.31
CA ASN A 126 5.24 4.98 14.64
C ASN A 126 5.22 5.88 13.40
N ALA A 127 5.47 5.33 12.21
CA ALA A 127 5.54 6.07 10.96
C ALA A 127 4.60 5.45 9.90
N PRO A 128 3.28 5.67 10.02
CA PRO A 128 2.32 5.21 9.02
C PRO A 128 2.52 5.91 7.68
N PHE A 129 2.47 5.13 6.59
CA PHE A 129 2.43 5.68 5.24
C PHE A 129 0.98 6.00 4.86
N ARG A 130 0.69 7.28 4.58
CA ARG A 130 -0.63 7.75 4.15
C ARG A 130 -0.70 7.68 2.63
N PHE A 131 -1.33 6.63 2.11
CA PHE A 131 -1.32 6.32 0.69
C PHE A 131 -2.01 7.39 -0.15
N HIS A 132 -3.20 7.85 0.27
CA HIS A 132 -3.97 8.80 -0.54
C HIS A 132 -3.34 10.18 -0.57
N GLU A 133 -2.70 10.60 0.52
CA GLU A 133 -1.97 11.87 0.60
C GLU A 133 -0.77 11.86 -0.35
N ALA A 134 0.05 10.81 -0.29
CA ALA A 134 1.20 10.65 -1.17
C ALA A 134 0.84 10.61 -2.67
N LEU A 135 -0.32 10.04 -3.02
CA LEU A 135 -0.81 10.06 -4.40
C LEU A 135 -1.21 11.47 -4.87
N VAL A 136 -1.85 12.26 -4.01
CA VAL A 136 -2.21 13.64 -4.35
C VAL A 136 -0.95 14.47 -4.59
N ASP A 137 0.05 14.37 -3.73
CA ASP A 137 1.31 15.10 -3.88
C ASP A 137 2.05 14.77 -5.17
N THR A 138 2.01 13.51 -5.60
CA THR A 138 2.64 13.07 -6.84
C THR A 138 1.96 13.69 -8.07
N ASN A 139 0.63 13.85 -8.03
CA ASN A 139 -0.16 14.38 -9.14
C ASN A 139 -0.13 15.92 -9.25
N VAL A 140 0.33 16.65 -8.22
CA VAL A 140 0.32 18.13 -8.18
C VAL A 140 1.61 18.77 -8.76
N ARG A 141 2.41 18.05 -9.54
CA ARG A 141 3.53 18.66 -10.29
C ARG A 141 3.03 19.44 -11.51
N VAL A 142 2.36 20.56 -11.28
CA VAL A 142 2.14 21.59 -12.30
C VAL A 142 3.43 22.42 -12.35
N ILE A 143 4.15 22.30 -13.46
CA ILE A 143 5.23 23.24 -13.78
C ILE A 143 4.52 24.50 -14.27
N ASP A 144 4.33 25.49 -13.39
CA ASP A 144 3.96 26.83 -13.82
C ASP A 144 5.06 27.35 -14.73
N THR A 145 4.81 27.34 -16.05
CA THR A 145 5.71 27.90 -17.06
C THR A 145 5.26 29.31 -17.48
N ASP A 146 4.34 29.93 -16.72
CA ASP A 146 3.91 31.30 -16.96
C ASP A 146 4.76 32.28 -16.15
N ALA A 147 5.99 32.47 -16.62
CA ALA A 147 6.71 33.73 -16.49
C ALA A 147 6.72 34.37 -17.89
N ASP A 148 5.94 35.43 -18.06
CA ASP A 148 5.61 36.09 -19.33
C ASP A 148 6.81 36.34 -20.28
N PRO A 149 6.63 36.20 -21.61
CA PRO A 149 7.60 36.67 -22.59
C PRO A 149 7.46 38.19 -22.74
N VAL A 150 8.38 38.96 -22.18
CA VAL A 150 8.50 40.39 -22.52
C VAL A 150 9.17 40.51 -23.88
N SER A 151 8.43 40.99 -24.88
CA SER A 151 8.93 41.35 -26.21
C SER A 151 9.44 42.80 -26.26
N GLY A 152 10.50 43.02 -27.05
CA GLY A 152 10.98 44.31 -27.57
C GLY A 152 12.34 44.71 -26.98
N ASP A 153 13.40 45.03 -27.72
CA ASP A 153 13.62 45.25 -29.15
C ASP A 153 15.13 45.04 -29.48
N GLU A 154 15.39 44.95 -30.79
CA GLU A 154 16.62 44.68 -31.55
C GLU A 154 17.93 45.42 -31.13
N GLU A 155 19.08 44.74 -31.25
CA GLU A 155 20.12 45.09 -32.26
C GLU A 155 21.27 44.05 -32.35
N MET A 156 21.77 43.89 -33.58
CA MET A 156 22.71 42.91 -34.10
C MET A 156 24.19 43.15 -33.74
N VAL A 157 24.99 42.07 -33.73
CA VAL A 157 26.31 41.88 -34.39
C VAL A 157 26.78 40.43 -34.11
N SER A 158 27.42 39.62 -34.96
CA SER A 158 27.82 39.67 -36.37
C SER A 158 28.37 38.28 -36.73
N GLU A 159 28.17 37.86 -37.98
CA GLU A 159 28.78 36.75 -38.73
C GLU A 159 30.10 36.14 -38.21
N ALA A 160 30.16 34.80 -38.14
CA ALA A 160 31.31 34.02 -38.62
C ALA A 160 30.86 32.57 -38.94
N GLU A 161 30.64 32.32 -40.23
CA GLU A 161 30.64 31.01 -40.90
C GLU A 161 31.91 30.20 -40.56
N VAL A 162 31.81 28.89 -40.31
CA VAL A 162 32.53 27.83 -41.05
C VAL A 162 31.80 26.49 -40.81
N VAL A 163 31.26 25.97 -41.90
CA VAL A 163 30.86 24.59 -42.21
C VAL A 163 31.91 23.54 -41.85
N ASP A 164 31.50 22.38 -41.31
CA ASP A 164 31.68 21.15 -42.10
C ASP A 164 30.77 20.01 -41.63
N GLU A 165 30.09 19.47 -42.61
CA GLU A 165 29.24 18.29 -42.63
C GLU A 165 30.11 17.11 -43.06
N VAL A 166 30.09 15.99 -42.34
CA VAL A 166 30.51 14.70 -42.92
C VAL A 166 29.55 13.60 -42.46
N GLU A 167 28.67 13.22 -43.38
CA GLU A 167 27.97 11.95 -43.44
C GLU A 167 28.95 10.77 -43.57
N VAL A 168 28.62 9.71 -42.81
CA VAL A 168 28.79 8.25 -42.98
C VAL A 168 29.64 7.68 -44.13
N PRO A 169 30.23 6.49 -43.92
CA PRO A 169 29.62 5.34 -44.59
C PRO A 169 29.55 4.06 -43.74
N ASP A 170 28.42 3.37 -43.93
CA ASP A 170 28.26 1.92 -43.75
C ASP A 170 29.28 1.13 -44.58
N THR A 171 29.76 0.01 -44.04
CA THR A 171 30.20 -1.15 -44.84
C THR A 171 29.90 -2.47 -44.11
N ASP A 172 28.89 -3.15 -44.61
CA ASP A 172 28.82 -4.55 -45.06
C ASP A 172 28.99 -5.75 -44.10
N VAL A 173 27.85 -6.41 -43.87
CA VAL A 173 27.51 -7.81 -44.22
C VAL A 173 28.64 -8.85 -44.19
N VAL A 174 28.52 -9.83 -43.26
CA VAL A 174 28.80 -11.25 -43.57
C VAL A 174 27.80 -12.12 -42.80
N GLU A 175 26.84 -12.72 -43.54
CA GLU A 175 26.22 -13.98 -43.18
C GLU A 175 27.27 -15.10 -43.29
N GLU A 176 27.40 -15.97 -42.28
CA GLU A 176 27.75 -17.38 -42.52
C GLU A 176 27.05 -18.32 -41.52
N GLU A 177 26.63 -19.43 -42.09
CA GLU A 177 25.76 -20.50 -41.62
C GLU A 177 26.50 -21.53 -40.73
N LYS A 178 25.75 -22.20 -39.83
CA LYS A 178 25.96 -23.58 -39.32
C LYS A 178 27.14 -23.87 -38.37
N VAL A 179 26.83 -24.42 -37.17
CA VAL A 179 26.99 -25.84 -36.74
C VAL A 179 26.07 -26.08 -35.55
#